data_AF-A0A9D3VYR7-F1
#
_entry.id   AF-A0A9D3VYR7-F1
#
_cell.length_a   1.000
_cell.length_b   1.000
_cell.length_c   1.000
_cell.angle_alpha   90.00
_cell.angle_beta   90.00
_cell.angle_gamma   90.00
#
_symmetry.space_group_name_H-M   'P 1'
#
loop_
_entity.id
_entity.type
_entity.pdbx_description
1 polymer ?
#
loop_
_entity_poly.entity_id
_entity_poly.type
_entity_poly.pdbx_seq_one_letter_code
_entity_poly.pdbx_strand_id
1 'polypeptide(L)'
;MSDKVPSSRPTVAAAAKGGTDEPPPSTTAPANGGAKKTHLYNPTSRPTYRPQPHHRNRPRRNYCCCFCCWTILIILILILLAAITGTVLYVLYRPHRPSFTLASFRIHRLNLTTSADSASSHLSTLFNLTISSKNPNAYLSFSYDPFTVSCVSSDGNVFLGNGTLPAFFSGSKSETTFRGVAVATSSDVDAETMNGLRPELKKKKGFLLKVEMDTRVMVKMGSLKSKKVGIRVTCDGIKGLGPKGKSPAVANVFGAKCEVDLRIKIWRWTF
;
A
#
# COMPACT_ATOMS: atom_id res chain seq x y z
N MET A 1 7.93 -29.20 60.25
CA MET A 1 9.03 -28.37 60.78
C MET A 1 9.09 -27.13 59.89
N SER A 2 8.84 -25.89 60.36
CA SER A 2 9.56 -25.13 61.41
C SER A 2 11.01 -24.84 61.01
N ASP A 3 11.65 -23.69 61.27
CA ASP A 3 11.30 -22.36 61.85
C ASP A 3 12.53 -21.41 61.57
N LYS A 4 12.53 -20.06 61.57
CA LYS A 4 11.51 -18.98 61.55
C LYS A 4 12.22 -17.61 61.32
N VAL A 5 11.71 -16.69 60.45
CA VAL A 5 11.64 -15.21 60.70
C VAL A 5 13.00 -14.44 60.81
N PRO A 6 13.10 -13.09 60.91
CA PRO A 6 12.19 -11.94 60.61
C PRO A 6 12.52 -11.31 59.22
N SER A 7 12.36 -10.03 58.83
CA SER A 7 11.76 -8.75 59.33
C SER A 7 11.45 -7.86 58.10
N SER A 8 10.87 -6.64 58.13
CA SER A 8 10.26 -5.77 59.16
C SER A 8 9.09 -4.98 58.54
N ARG A 9 7.99 -4.83 59.30
CA ARG A 9 6.83 -3.92 59.05
C ARG A 9 7.03 -2.62 59.90
N PRO A 10 6.14 -1.59 59.96
CA PRO A 10 4.67 -1.62 59.91
C PRO A 10 4.01 -0.56 58.99
N THR A 11 2.76 -0.18 59.29
CA THR A 11 1.73 0.23 58.32
C THR A 11 0.76 1.28 58.93
N VAL A 12 -0.01 1.93 58.05
CA VAL A 12 -1.27 2.70 58.30
C VAL A 12 -1.21 4.02 59.09
N ALA A 13 -1.90 5.03 58.58
CA ALA A 13 -2.54 6.09 59.38
C ALA A 13 -3.79 6.61 58.66
N ALA A 14 -4.98 6.34 59.21
CA ALA A 14 -6.26 6.99 58.84
C ALA A 14 -7.34 6.73 59.89
N ALA A 15 -7.60 7.69 60.79
CA ALA A 15 -8.82 7.84 61.59
C ALA A 15 -8.83 9.25 62.23
N ALA A 16 -9.97 9.70 62.75
CA ALA A 16 -10.23 11.12 63.05
C ALA A 16 -10.85 11.38 64.44
N LYS A 17 -10.91 12.69 64.79
CA LYS A 17 -11.74 13.36 65.81
C LYS A 17 -11.42 13.19 67.30
N GLY A 18 -11.56 14.31 68.01
CA GLY A 18 -12.13 14.39 69.38
C GLY A 18 -11.15 14.82 70.48
N GLY A 19 -11.58 15.78 71.33
CA GLY A 19 -10.87 16.13 72.57
C GLY A 19 -11.12 17.57 73.03
N THR A 20 -11.94 17.74 74.08
CA THR A 20 -12.06 18.95 74.91
C THR A 20 -11.31 18.77 76.25
N ASP A 21 -11.35 19.81 77.07
CA ASP A 21 -11.17 19.84 78.54
C ASP A 21 -9.83 20.37 79.14
N GLU A 22 -9.99 20.98 80.32
CA GLU A 22 -9.11 21.86 81.13
C GLU A 22 -8.60 21.11 82.40
N PRO A 23 -7.97 21.71 83.45
CA PRO A 23 -6.83 22.65 83.58
C PRO A 23 -5.76 22.07 84.58
N PRO A 24 -5.22 22.80 85.60
CA PRO A 24 -4.11 23.79 85.70
C PRO A 24 -2.87 23.17 86.47
N PRO A 25 -1.98 23.84 87.30
CA PRO A 25 -1.80 25.27 87.64
C PRO A 25 -0.34 25.82 87.82
N SER A 26 -0.27 27.12 88.19
CA SER A 26 0.78 27.80 89.01
C SER A 26 2.16 28.06 88.36
N THR A 27 2.89 29.17 88.60
CA THR A 27 2.72 30.40 89.42
C THR A 27 3.56 31.53 88.73
N THR A 28 3.60 32.83 89.08
CA THR A 28 3.29 33.60 90.31
C THR A 28 2.94 35.07 89.95
N ALA A 29 2.48 35.87 90.93
CA ALA A 29 2.49 37.34 90.90
C ALA A 29 3.46 37.89 91.98
N PRO A 30 3.86 39.18 91.92
CA PRO A 30 3.16 40.23 92.69
C PRO A 30 2.84 41.47 91.83
N ALA A 31 1.66 42.09 91.92
CA ALA A 31 1.19 43.04 92.95
C ALA A 31 1.81 44.45 92.89
N ASN A 32 1.06 45.44 92.39
CA ASN A 32 0.53 46.54 93.23
C ASN A 32 -0.30 47.59 92.47
N GLY A 33 -1.42 48.00 93.11
CA GLY A 33 -1.73 49.42 93.34
C GLY A 33 -2.32 50.29 92.22
N GLY A 34 -3.55 50.78 92.45
CA GLY A 34 -3.88 52.19 92.22
C GLY A 34 -4.62 52.55 90.92
N ALA A 35 -5.92 52.82 91.03
CA ALA A 35 -6.71 53.41 89.96
C ALA A 35 -6.52 54.94 89.84
N LYS A 36 -6.71 55.51 88.64
CA LYS A 36 -7.76 56.53 88.33
C LYS A 36 -7.58 57.23 86.98
N LYS A 37 -8.61 57.13 86.12
CA LYS A 37 -8.98 58.07 85.03
C LYS A 37 -7.89 58.26 83.94
N THR A 38 -8.10 58.88 82.78
CA THR A 38 -9.20 59.67 82.20
C THR A 38 -9.50 59.23 80.75
N HIS A 39 -10.71 59.50 80.30
CA HIS A 39 -11.12 59.38 78.90
C HIS A 39 -10.40 60.47 78.06
N LEU A 40 -9.51 60.09 77.13
CA LEU A 40 -9.02 61.00 76.09
C LEU A 40 -9.34 60.47 74.68
N TYR A 41 -10.05 61.33 73.96
CA TYR A 41 -10.37 61.28 72.55
C TYR A 41 -9.10 61.18 71.68
N ASN A 42 -9.00 60.16 70.82
CA ASN A 42 -7.91 60.02 69.85
C ASN A 42 -8.42 60.21 68.41
N PRO A 43 -8.21 61.38 67.79
CA PRO A 43 -8.68 61.70 66.45
C PRO A 43 -7.65 61.37 65.35
N THR A 44 -7.12 60.13 65.31
CA THR A 44 -6.29 59.70 64.15
C THR A 44 -6.32 58.20 63.86
N SER A 45 -7.41 57.71 63.27
CA SER A 45 -7.47 56.40 62.60
C SER A 45 -6.76 56.44 61.23
N ARG A 46 -5.45 56.72 61.21
CA ARG A 46 -4.60 56.46 60.04
C ARG A 46 -4.17 54.99 60.09
N PRO A 47 -4.56 54.13 59.13
CA PRO A 47 -4.07 52.77 59.10
C PRO A 47 -2.56 52.79 58.86
N THR A 48 -1.80 52.17 59.76
CA THR A 48 -0.34 52.05 59.64
C THR A 48 -0.01 51.36 58.32
N TYR A 49 0.72 52.06 57.44
CA TYR A 49 1.24 51.47 56.20
C TYR A 49 2.23 50.36 56.56
N ARG A 50 1.72 49.14 56.69
CA ARG A 50 2.53 47.94 56.77
C ARG A 50 3.05 47.68 55.36
N PRO A 51 4.37 47.72 55.10
CA PRO A 51 4.88 47.33 53.80
C PRO A 51 4.48 45.88 53.56
N GLN A 52 3.57 45.68 52.60
CA GLN A 52 3.25 44.36 52.07
C GLN A 52 4.58 43.74 51.62
N PRO A 53 4.93 42.51 52.04
CA PRO A 53 6.04 41.83 51.40
C PRO A 53 5.68 41.73 49.93
N HIS A 54 6.47 42.36 49.05
CA HIS A 54 6.34 42.12 47.63
C HIS A 54 6.54 40.62 47.42
N HIS A 55 5.44 39.89 47.25
CA HIS A 55 5.45 38.54 46.74
C HIS A 55 6.09 38.62 45.36
N ARG A 56 7.41 38.40 45.34
CA ARG A 56 8.18 38.22 44.12
C ARG A 56 7.50 37.05 43.45
N ASN A 57 6.72 37.32 42.40
CA ASN A 57 6.14 36.29 41.55
C ASN A 57 7.32 35.55 40.93
N ARG A 58 7.86 34.57 41.65
CA ARG A 58 8.78 33.58 41.10
C ARG A 58 8.01 33.01 39.91
N PRO A 59 8.49 33.17 38.67
CA PRO A 59 7.83 32.52 37.56
C PRO A 59 7.81 31.04 37.91
N ARG A 60 6.61 30.46 38.01
CA ARG A 60 6.45 29.00 38.06
C ARG A 60 7.02 28.51 36.74
N ARG A 61 8.32 28.18 36.77
CA ARG A 61 9.11 27.86 35.59
C ARG A 61 8.43 26.65 34.96
N ASN A 62 7.82 26.86 33.79
CA ASN A 62 7.00 25.87 33.11
C ASN A 62 7.89 24.74 32.56
N TYR A 63 8.38 23.88 33.45
CA TYR A 63 9.12 22.66 33.11
C TYR A 63 8.29 21.73 32.21
N CYS A 64 6.95 21.80 32.31
CA CYS A 64 6.01 21.17 31.39
C CYS A 64 6.20 21.63 29.93
N CYS A 65 6.41 22.94 29.70
CA CYS A 65 6.63 23.48 28.35
C CYS A 65 7.98 23.01 27.78
N CYS A 66 9.05 23.02 28.60
CA CYS A 66 10.36 22.55 28.14
C CYS A 66 10.33 21.05 27.77
N PHE A 67 9.71 20.20 28.59
CA PHE A 67 9.59 18.77 28.29
C PHE A 67 8.81 18.51 26.99
N CYS A 68 7.69 19.21 26.78
CA CYS A 68 6.93 19.12 25.52
C CYS A 68 7.73 19.63 24.30
N CYS A 69 8.52 20.69 24.42
CA CYS A 69 9.38 21.15 23.33
C CYS A 69 10.47 20.10 22.99
N TRP A 70 11.04 19.44 24.00
CA TRP A 70 12.04 18.38 23.78
C TRP A 70 11.43 17.11 23.17
N THR A 71 10.24 16.68 23.60
CA THR A 71 9.56 15.53 22.97
C THR A 71 9.16 15.83 21.53
N ILE A 72 8.65 17.02 21.23
CA ILE A 72 8.36 17.46 19.86
C ILE A 72 9.64 17.48 19.01
N LEU A 73 10.75 18.01 19.54
CA LEU A 73 12.04 18.04 18.84
C LEU A 73 12.57 16.62 18.55
N ILE A 74 12.45 15.68 19.50
CA ILE A 74 12.79 14.27 19.29
C ILE A 74 11.90 13.65 18.21
N ILE A 75 10.59 13.90 18.24
CA ILE A 75 9.65 13.41 17.21
C ILE A 75 10.01 13.96 15.82
N LEU A 76 10.34 15.26 15.71
CA LEU A 76 10.77 15.87 14.46
C LEU A 76 12.08 15.26 13.93
N ILE A 77 13.06 14.99 14.81
CA ILE A 77 14.31 14.30 14.45
C ILE A 77 14.02 12.86 13.98
N LEU A 78 13.13 12.13 14.65
CA LEU A 78 12.73 10.78 14.25
C LEU A 78 12.00 10.76 12.90
N ILE A 79 11.12 11.74 12.63
CA ILE A 79 10.45 11.92 11.34
C ILE A 79 11.49 12.25 10.25
N LEU A 80 12.46 13.12 10.53
CA LEU A 80 13.54 13.45 9.59
C LEU A 80 14.41 12.23 9.27
N LEU A 81 14.81 11.45 10.28
CA LEU A 81 15.55 10.20 10.12
C LEU A 81 14.75 9.17 9.31
N ALA A 82 13.45 9.02 9.58
CA ALA A 82 12.57 8.14 8.83
C ALA A 82 12.41 8.59 7.36
N ALA A 83 12.29 9.91 7.11
CA ALA A 83 12.21 10.48 5.77
C ALA A 83 13.51 10.29 4.97
N ILE A 84 14.68 10.52 5.58
CA ILE A 84 15.99 10.28 4.96
C ILE A 84 16.15 8.79 4.65
N THR A 85 15.90 7.91 5.63
CA THR A 85 16.03 6.45 5.45
C THR A 85 15.06 5.94 4.38
N GLY A 86 13.80 6.37 4.42
CA GLY A 86 12.79 6.03 3.42
C GLY A 86 13.17 6.52 2.01
N THR A 87 13.76 7.71 1.90
CA THR A 87 14.25 8.25 0.62
C THR A 87 15.43 7.44 0.07
N VAL A 88 16.41 7.10 0.91
CA VAL A 88 17.56 6.26 0.53
C VAL A 88 17.08 4.88 0.08
N LEU A 89 16.19 4.24 0.84
CA LEU A 89 15.60 2.95 0.46
C LEU A 89 14.83 3.06 -0.86
N TYR A 90 13.99 4.10 -1.04
CA TYR A 90 13.25 4.30 -2.28
C TYR A 90 14.17 4.51 -3.50
N VAL A 91 15.26 5.27 -3.34
CA VAL A 91 16.23 5.52 -4.42
C VAL A 91 17.07 4.29 -4.76
N LEU A 92 17.45 3.48 -3.76
CA LEU A 92 18.21 2.24 -3.97
C LEU A 92 17.35 1.11 -4.58
N TYR A 93 16.11 0.96 -4.10
CA TYR A 93 15.24 -0.14 -4.52
C TYR A 93 14.35 0.19 -5.73
N ARG A 94 14.20 1.48 -6.11
CA ARG A 94 13.44 2.02 -7.25
C ARG A 94 12.59 0.96 -7.98
N PRO A 95 11.42 0.59 -7.42
CA PRO A 95 10.66 -0.57 -7.90
C PRO A 95 10.11 -0.29 -9.30
N HIS A 96 10.82 -0.79 -10.31
CA HIS A 96 10.48 -0.63 -11.70
C HIS A 96 9.58 -1.80 -12.14
N ARG A 97 8.57 -1.53 -12.95
CA ARG A 97 7.67 -2.59 -13.42
C ARG A 97 8.40 -3.47 -14.45
N PRO A 98 8.26 -4.81 -14.43
CA PRO A 98 8.80 -5.65 -15.48
C PRO A 98 8.15 -5.28 -16.82
N SER A 99 8.96 -5.09 -17.86
CA SER A 99 8.50 -4.73 -19.19
C SER A 99 8.34 -5.98 -20.04
N PHE A 100 7.18 -6.12 -20.69
CA PHE A 100 6.94 -7.18 -21.67
C PHE A 100 6.93 -6.57 -23.07
N THR A 101 7.40 -7.32 -24.06
CA THR A 101 7.43 -6.90 -25.47
C THR A 101 7.04 -8.07 -26.36
N LEU A 102 6.27 -7.78 -27.41
CA LEU A 102 5.87 -8.76 -28.40
C LEU A 102 6.83 -8.67 -29.61
N ALA A 103 7.81 -9.57 -29.66
CA ALA A 103 8.88 -9.53 -30.65
C ALA A 103 8.46 -10.05 -32.04
N SER A 104 7.49 -10.96 -32.11
CA SER A 104 6.94 -11.48 -33.36
C SER A 104 5.55 -12.03 -33.15
N PHE A 105 4.66 -11.83 -34.13
CA PHE A 105 3.33 -12.42 -34.18
C PHE A 105 3.12 -13.03 -35.57
N ARG A 106 2.89 -14.33 -35.65
CA ARG A 106 2.68 -15.07 -36.91
C ARG A 106 1.30 -15.69 -36.94
N ILE A 107 0.57 -15.46 -38.03
CA ILE A 107 -0.75 -16.02 -38.32
C ILE A 107 -0.55 -17.22 -39.25
N HIS A 108 -0.65 -18.42 -38.71
CA HIS A 108 -0.54 -19.66 -39.48
C HIS A 108 -1.88 -20.09 -40.08
N ARG A 109 -2.98 -19.93 -39.32
CA ARG A 109 -4.34 -20.25 -39.76
C ARG A 109 -5.31 -19.20 -39.25
N LEU A 110 -6.25 -18.81 -40.09
CA LEU A 110 -7.32 -17.86 -39.77
C LEU A 110 -8.46 -18.10 -40.77
N ASN A 111 -9.23 -19.16 -40.54
CA ASN A 111 -10.31 -19.58 -41.42
C ASN A 111 -11.65 -19.37 -40.72
N LEU A 112 -12.58 -18.69 -41.40
CA LEU A 112 -13.99 -18.63 -41.04
C LEU A 112 -14.77 -19.45 -42.05
N THR A 113 -15.43 -20.51 -41.58
CA THR A 113 -16.31 -21.36 -42.39
C THR A 113 -17.73 -21.24 -41.87
N THR A 114 -18.64 -20.71 -42.68
CA THR A 114 -20.06 -20.61 -42.35
C THR A 114 -20.82 -21.65 -43.14
N SER A 115 -21.67 -22.42 -42.47
CA SER A 115 -22.55 -23.42 -43.08
C SER A 115 -23.53 -22.75 -44.05
N ALA A 116 -23.94 -23.45 -45.11
CA ALA A 116 -24.80 -22.90 -46.16
C ALA A 116 -26.10 -22.28 -45.62
N ASP A 117 -26.67 -22.90 -44.59
CA ASP A 117 -27.92 -22.47 -43.95
C ASP A 117 -27.74 -21.30 -42.96
N SER A 118 -26.53 -20.73 -42.87
CA SER A 118 -26.15 -19.61 -41.97
C SER A 118 -26.33 -19.83 -40.46
N ALA A 119 -26.86 -20.99 -40.04
CA ALA A 119 -27.17 -21.31 -38.64
C ALA A 119 -25.93 -21.56 -37.75
N SER A 120 -24.80 -21.98 -38.34
CA SER A 120 -23.53 -22.17 -37.62
C SER A 120 -22.34 -21.60 -38.41
N SER A 121 -21.40 -21.03 -37.67
CA SER A 121 -20.15 -20.51 -38.23
C SER A 121 -18.97 -20.93 -37.36
N HIS A 122 -18.09 -21.72 -37.94
CA HIS A 122 -16.92 -22.29 -37.29
C HIS A 122 -15.67 -21.42 -37.54
N LEU A 123 -15.02 -21.00 -36.45
CA LEU A 123 -13.77 -20.24 -36.44
C LEU A 123 -12.60 -21.18 -36.14
N SER A 124 -11.61 -21.19 -37.03
CA SER A 124 -10.37 -21.96 -36.83
C SER A 124 -9.14 -21.09 -36.98
N THR A 125 -8.39 -20.93 -35.89
CA THR A 125 -7.23 -20.05 -35.77
C THR A 125 -6.00 -20.79 -35.27
N LEU A 126 -4.83 -20.35 -35.74
CA LEU A 126 -3.54 -20.77 -35.24
C LEU A 126 -2.57 -19.59 -35.35
N PHE A 127 -2.19 -19.04 -34.21
CA PHE A 127 -1.20 -17.98 -34.05
C PHE A 127 0.04 -18.52 -33.34
N ASN A 128 1.20 -17.96 -33.67
CA ASN A 128 2.47 -18.28 -33.05
C ASN A 128 3.15 -16.96 -32.64
N LEU A 129 3.32 -16.79 -31.33
CA LEU A 129 3.83 -15.57 -30.72
C LEU A 129 5.29 -15.75 -30.27
N THR A 130 6.05 -14.65 -30.27
CA THR A 130 7.31 -14.54 -29.54
C THR A 130 7.22 -13.35 -28.59
N ILE A 131 7.37 -13.62 -27.30
CA ILE A 131 7.22 -12.64 -26.21
C ILE A 131 8.55 -12.55 -25.46
N SER A 132 9.08 -11.36 -25.25
CA SER A 132 10.21 -11.14 -24.32
C SER A 132 9.71 -10.49 -23.03
N SER A 133 10.13 -11.05 -21.89
CA SER A 133 9.93 -10.47 -20.57
C SER A 133 11.26 -9.98 -20.03
N LYS A 134 11.32 -8.72 -19.61
CA LYS A 134 12.53 -8.07 -19.12
C LYS A 134 12.29 -7.48 -17.75
N ASN A 135 13.12 -7.90 -16.79
CA ASN A 135 13.14 -7.37 -15.43
C ASN A 135 14.34 -6.43 -15.27
N PRO A 136 14.13 -5.09 -15.23
CA PRO A 136 15.24 -4.15 -15.04
C PRO A 136 15.71 -4.02 -13.58
N ASN A 137 15.03 -4.64 -12.62
CA ASN A 137 15.35 -4.49 -11.19
C ASN A 137 16.59 -5.30 -10.78
N ALA A 138 17.44 -4.70 -9.95
CA ALA A 138 18.65 -5.35 -9.43
C ALA A 138 18.41 -6.26 -8.23
N TYR A 139 17.41 -5.96 -7.40
CA TYR A 139 17.17 -6.64 -6.12
C TYR A 139 15.82 -7.38 -6.07
N LEU A 140 14.90 -7.05 -6.99
CA LEU A 140 13.60 -7.72 -7.12
C LEU A 140 13.68 -8.82 -8.17
N SER A 141 13.30 -10.04 -7.79
CA SER A 141 13.06 -11.15 -8.71
C SER A 141 11.56 -11.50 -8.73
N PHE A 142 11.06 -11.98 -9.85
CA PHE A 142 9.65 -12.27 -10.07
C PHE A 142 9.45 -13.75 -10.40
N SER A 143 8.53 -14.39 -9.69
CA SER A 143 8.09 -15.76 -9.95
C SER A 143 6.68 -15.70 -10.53
N TYR A 144 6.52 -16.11 -11.78
CA TYR A 144 5.24 -16.11 -12.47
C TYR A 144 4.64 -17.52 -12.50
N ASP A 145 3.35 -17.61 -12.21
CA ASP A 145 2.55 -18.80 -12.49
C ASP A 145 2.32 -18.94 -14.02
N PRO A 146 1.78 -20.06 -14.53
CA PRO A 146 1.48 -20.19 -15.95
C PRO A 146 0.55 -19.07 -16.43
N PHE A 147 0.81 -18.52 -17.61
CA PHE A 147 -0.03 -17.46 -18.17
C PHE A 147 -1.10 -18.10 -19.05
N THR A 148 -2.33 -17.62 -18.91
CA THR A 148 -3.38 -17.84 -19.91
C THR A 148 -3.30 -16.71 -20.92
N VAL A 149 -2.95 -17.05 -22.16
CA VAL A 149 -2.82 -16.10 -23.27
C VAL A 149 -4.12 -16.15 -24.07
N SER A 150 -4.72 -15.00 -24.35
CA SER A 150 -5.87 -14.85 -25.25
C SER A 150 -5.59 -13.82 -26.33
N CYS A 151 -5.85 -14.18 -27.58
CA CYS A 151 -5.88 -13.25 -28.70
C CYS A 151 -7.33 -12.79 -28.92
N VAL A 152 -7.52 -11.48 -29.05
CA VAL A 152 -8.82 -10.86 -29.36
C VAL A 152 -8.66 -9.85 -30.50
N SER A 153 -9.75 -9.56 -31.24
CA SER A 153 -9.78 -8.40 -32.13
C SER A 153 -9.81 -7.12 -31.30
N SER A 154 -9.06 -6.09 -31.69
CA SER A 154 -9.05 -4.82 -30.98
C SER A 154 -10.31 -3.99 -31.22
N ASP A 155 -10.88 -4.05 -32.43
CA ASP A 155 -12.03 -3.23 -32.84
C ASP A 155 -13.33 -3.72 -32.16
N GLY A 156 -13.54 -5.04 -32.08
CA GLY A 156 -14.76 -5.65 -31.54
C GLY A 156 -14.61 -6.48 -30.25
N ASN A 157 -13.41 -6.57 -29.65
CA ASN A 157 -13.09 -7.48 -28.52
C ASN A 157 -13.45 -8.96 -28.76
N VAL A 158 -13.64 -9.36 -30.01
CA VAL A 158 -13.99 -10.74 -30.42
C VAL A 158 -12.86 -11.69 -30.04
N PHE A 159 -13.17 -12.79 -29.35
CA PHE A 159 -12.20 -13.84 -29.02
C PHE A 159 -11.75 -14.59 -30.27
N LEU A 160 -10.43 -14.63 -30.49
CA LEU A 160 -9.80 -15.27 -31.66
C LEU A 160 -8.98 -16.50 -31.28
N GLY A 161 -8.57 -16.62 -30.02
CA GLY A 161 -8.16 -17.92 -29.47
C GLY A 161 -7.39 -17.86 -28.16
N ASN A 162 -7.13 -19.02 -27.56
CA ASN A 162 -6.39 -19.17 -26.32
C ASN A 162 -5.12 -20.01 -26.49
N GLY A 163 -4.20 -19.83 -25.55
CA GLY A 163 -2.97 -20.58 -25.41
C GLY A 163 -2.44 -20.47 -23.99
N THR A 164 -1.38 -21.20 -23.69
CA THR A 164 -0.74 -21.17 -22.38
C THR A 164 0.76 -20.91 -22.51
N LEU A 165 1.30 -20.14 -21.57
CA LEU A 165 2.74 -20.00 -21.37
C LEU A 165 3.11 -20.70 -20.06
N PRO A 166 4.18 -21.53 -20.01
CA PRO A 166 4.61 -22.15 -18.78
C PRO A 166 5.00 -21.12 -17.71
N ALA A 167 4.92 -21.54 -16.44
CA ALA A 167 5.46 -20.78 -15.32
C ALA A 167 6.95 -20.53 -15.51
N PHE A 168 7.44 -19.36 -15.12
CA PHE A 168 8.85 -19.03 -15.19
C PHE A 168 9.31 -18.11 -14.06
N PHE A 169 10.63 -18.08 -13.84
CA PHE A 169 11.27 -17.22 -12.87
C PHE A 169 12.15 -16.19 -13.60
N SER A 170 11.84 -14.91 -13.39
CA SER A 170 12.67 -13.79 -13.85
C SER A 170 13.52 -13.31 -12.69
N GLY A 171 14.81 -13.65 -12.71
CA GLY A 171 15.80 -13.16 -11.76
C GLY A 171 16.09 -11.66 -11.92
N SER A 172 16.89 -11.11 -11.02
CA SER A 172 17.41 -9.75 -11.10
C SER A 172 18.10 -9.45 -12.43
N LYS A 173 17.81 -8.30 -13.04
CA LYS A 173 18.35 -7.84 -14.34
C LYS A 173 18.26 -8.88 -15.48
N SER A 174 17.31 -9.82 -15.41
CA SER A 174 17.17 -10.86 -16.42
C SER A 174 16.23 -10.45 -17.56
N GLU A 175 16.51 -11.00 -18.75
CA GLU A 175 15.60 -11.00 -19.88
C GLU A 175 15.32 -12.47 -20.27
N THR A 176 14.07 -12.77 -20.63
CA THR A 176 13.62 -14.13 -20.94
C THR A 176 12.67 -14.09 -22.12
N THR A 177 13.06 -14.72 -23.23
CA THR A 177 12.28 -14.72 -24.47
C THR A 177 11.63 -16.08 -24.71
N PHE A 178 10.31 -16.09 -24.82
CA PHE A 178 9.50 -17.26 -25.16
C PHE A 178 9.18 -17.23 -26.64
N ARG A 179 9.70 -18.21 -27.38
CA ARG A 179 9.43 -18.41 -28.82
C ARG A 179 8.43 -19.55 -28.98
N GLY A 180 7.59 -19.50 -30.02
CA GLY A 180 6.71 -20.63 -30.33
C GLY A 180 5.44 -20.71 -29.49
N VAL A 181 5.02 -19.61 -28.84
CA VAL A 181 3.83 -19.61 -27.99
C VAL A 181 2.60 -19.75 -28.87
N ALA A 182 2.03 -20.96 -28.89
CA ALA A 182 0.87 -21.29 -29.71
C ALA A 182 -0.41 -20.76 -29.06
N VAL A 183 -1.20 -20.04 -29.85
CA VAL A 183 -2.58 -19.64 -29.51
C VAL A 183 -3.47 -20.15 -30.62
N ALA A 184 -4.49 -20.94 -30.27
CA ALA A 184 -5.34 -21.61 -31.23
C ALA A 184 -6.80 -21.58 -30.77
N THR A 185 -7.73 -21.77 -31.71
CA THR A 185 -9.12 -22.09 -31.41
C THR A 185 -9.75 -22.83 -32.59
N SER A 186 -10.68 -23.71 -32.25
CA SER A 186 -11.57 -24.43 -33.15
C SER A 186 -12.91 -24.51 -32.44
N SER A 187 -13.78 -23.54 -32.70
CA SER A 187 -15.09 -23.45 -32.07
C SER A 187 -16.10 -22.83 -33.02
N ASP A 188 -17.36 -23.22 -32.84
CA ASP A 188 -18.47 -22.45 -33.40
C ASP A 188 -18.58 -21.11 -32.68
N VAL A 189 -19.01 -20.10 -33.41
CA VAL A 189 -19.06 -18.70 -33.00
C VAL A 189 -20.36 -18.09 -33.49
N ASP A 190 -21.03 -17.36 -32.60
CA ASP A 190 -22.35 -16.79 -32.84
C ASP A 190 -22.39 -15.81 -34.01
N ALA A 191 -23.56 -15.68 -34.63
CA ALA A 191 -23.78 -14.83 -35.80
C ALA A 191 -23.41 -13.36 -35.57
N GLU A 192 -23.65 -12.83 -34.37
CA GLU A 192 -23.28 -11.46 -33.98
C GLU A 192 -21.76 -11.25 -34.03
N THR A 193 -21.01 -12.11 -33.34
CA THR A 193 -19.54 -12.12 -33.31
C THR A 193 -18.95 -12.28 -34.72
N MET A 194 -19.56 -13.11 -35.55
CA MET A 194 -19.18 -13.29 -36.97
C MET A 194 -19.47 -12.05 -37.83
N ASN A 195 -20.55 -11.32 -37.57
CA ASN A 195 -20.87 -10.08 -38.27
C ASN A 195 -19.89 -8.95 -37.94
N GLY A 196 -19.33 -8.90 -36.73
CA GLY A 196 -18.22 -8.02 -36.39
C GLY A 196 -16.89 -8.44 -37.04
N LEU A 197 -16.55 -9.73 -36.97
CA LEU A 197 -15.23 -10.23 -37.40
C LEU A 197 -15.07 -10.32 -38.94
N ARG A 198 -16.12 -10.70 -39.67
CA ARG A 198 -16.09 -10.82 -41.15
C ARG A 198 -15.63 -9.55 -41.88
N PRO A 199 -16.16 -8.34 -41.61
CA PRO A 199 -15.71 -7.12 -42.27
C PRO A 199 -14.27 -6.76 -41.89
N GLU A 200 -13.86 -6.97 -40.64
CA GLU A 200 -12.50 -6.73 -40.16
C GLU A 200 -11.47 -7.57 -40.93
N LEU A 201 -11.67 -8.88 -41.04
CA LEU A 201 -10.74 -9.76 -41.76
C LEU A 201 -10.72 -9.50 -43.28
N LYS A 202 -11.76 -8.87 -43.83
CA LYS A 202 -11.82 -8.43 -45.24
C LYS A 202 -11.15 -7.06 -45.48
N LYS A 203 -10.74 -6.31 -44.44
CA LYS A 203 -10.03 -5.03 -44.58
C LYS A 203 -8.69 -5.24 -45.30
N LYS A 204 -8.56 -4.74 -46.54
CA LYS A 204 -7.29 -4.77 -47.31
C LYS A 204 -6.11 -4.10 -46.60
N LYS A 205 -6.37 -3.21 -45.63
CA LYS A 205 -5.37 -2.53 -44.80
C LYS A 205 -4.89 -3.35 -43.59
N GLY A 206 -5.39 -4.57 -43.42
CA GLY A 206 -5.17 -5.40 -42.23
C GLY A 206 -6.22 -5.16 -41.14
N PHE A 207 -6.20 -6.02 -40.12
CA PHE A 207 -7.07 -5.98 -38.94
C PHE A 207 -6.24 -5.76 -37.67
N LEU A 208 -6.84 -5.15 -36.65
CA LEU A 208 -6.17 -4.86 -35.38
C LEU A 208 -6.35 -6.02 -34.41
N LEU A 209 -5.24 -6.47 -33.85
CA LEU A 209 -5.13 -7.56 -32.91
C LEU A 209 -4.64 -7.06 -31.57
N LYS A 210 -5.17 -7.67 -30.51
CA LYS A 210 -4.82 -7.43 -29.12
C LYS A 210 -4.56 -8.76 -28.44
N VAL A 211 -3.50 -8.85 -27.66
CA VAL A 211 -3.11 -10.06 -26.91
C VAL A 211 -3.18 -9.73 -25.42
N GLU A 212 -4.04 -10.43 -24.70
CA GLU A 212 -4.10 -10.37 -23.24
C GLU A 212 -3.42 -11.61 -22.64
N MET A 213 -2.64 -11.42 -21.59
CA MET A 213 -1.94 -12.50 -20.88
C MET A 213 -2.19 -12.34 -19.38
N ASP A 214 -3.06 -13.18 -18.82
CA ASP A 214 -3.36 -13.18 -17.40
C ASP A 214 -2.44 -14.19 -16.66
N THR A 215 -1.87 -13.79 -15.53
CA THR A 215 -1.11 -14.68 -14.64
C THR A 215 -1.18 -14.20 -13.18
N ARG A 216 -0.52 -14.92 -12.26
CA ARG A 216 -0.22 -14.48 -10.90
C ARG A 216 1.29 -14.36 -10.74
N VAL A 217 1.74 -13.25 -10.16
CA VAL A 217 3.16 -12.99 -9.89
C VAL A 217 3.41 -12.92 -8.38
N MET A 218 4.51 -13.53 -7.94
CA MET A 218 5.08 -13.39 -6.61
C MET A 218 6.41 -12.65 -6.72
N VAL A 219 6.56 -11.57 -5.98
CA VAL A 219 7.78 -10.78 -5.90
C VAL A 219 8.68 -11.36 -4.80
N LYS A 220 9.97 -11.49 -5.07
CA LYS A 220 10.99 -11.89 -4.09
C LYS A 220 12.03 -10.77 -3.94
N MET A 221 12.34 -10.40 -2.71
CA MET A 221 13.39 -9.46 -2.33
C MET A 221 14.33 -10.18 -1.35
N GLY A 222 15.43 -10.75 -1.86
CA GLY A 222 16.27 -11.66 -1.08
C GLY A 222 15.47 -12.84 -0.52
N SER A 223 15.44 -12.98 0.81
CA SER A 223 14.66 -13.99 1.52
C SER A 223 13.16 -13.67 1.65
N LEU A 224 12.77 -12.40 1.56
CA LEU A 224 11.37 -11.99 1.69
C LEU A 224 10.58 -12.29 0.41
N LYS A 225 9.37 -12.82 0.57
CA LYS A 225 8.44 -13.18 -0.51
C LYS A 225 7.12 -12.44 -0.32
N SER A 226 6.61 -11.79 -1.36
CA SER A 226 5.28 -11.18 -1.34
C SER A 226 4.18 -12.24 -1.40
N LYS A 227 2.94 -11.86 -1.10
CA LYS A 227 1.77 -12.63 -1.57
C LYS A 227 1.73 -12.63 -3.10
N LYS A 228 1.12 -13.67 -3.69
CA LYS A 228 0.82 -13.73 -5.13
C LYS A 228 -0.25 -12.68 -5.48
N VAL A 229 0.01 -11.86 -6.49
CA VAL A 229 -0.92 -10.86 -7.01
C VAL A 229 -1.25 -11.19 -8.46
N GLY A 230 -2.51 -11.05 -8.87
CA GLY A 230 -2.90 -11.21 -10.27
C GLY A 230 -2.38 -10.04 -11.11
N ILE A 231 -1.82 -10.33 -12.28
CA ILE A 231 -1.50 -9.32 -13.30
C ILE A 231 -2.11 -9.71 -14.64
N ARG A 232 -2.41 -8.68 -15.43
CA ARG A 232 -2.78 -8.78 -16.84
C ARG A 232 -1.75 -8.01 -17.65
N VAL A 233 -1.17 -8.65 -18.65
CA VAL A 233 -0.32 -7.97 -19.64
C VAL A 233 -1.15 -7.84 -20.92
N THR A 234 -1.40 -6.60 -21.34
CA THR A 234 -2.22 -6.28 -22.52
C THR A 234 -1.32 -5.69 -23.60
N CYS A 235 -1.10 -6.41 -24.69
CA CYS A 235 -0.38 -5.93 -25.86
C CYS A 235 -1.38 -5.55 -26.97
N ASP A 236 -1.50 -4.27 -27.27
CA ASP A 236 -2.41 -3.72 -28.27
C ASP A 236 -1.64 -2.97 -29.38
N GLY A 237 -2.27 -2.71 -30.53
CA GLY A 237 -1.67 -2.05 -31.70
C GLY A 237 -1.03 -3.00 -32.72
N ILE A 238 -1.30 -4.31 -32.62
CA ILE A 238 -0.76 -5.33 -33.53
C ILE A 238 -1.57 -5.31 -34.83
N LYS A 239 -0.92 -5.17 -35.99
CA LYS A 239 -1.59 -5.13 -37.29
C LYS A 239 -1.44 -6.45 -38.03
N GLY A 240 -2.48 -7.27 -37.99
CA GLY A 240 -2.56 -8.56 -38.69
C GLY A 240 -2.98 -8.43 -40.14
N LEU A 241 -2.52 -9.35 -40.98
CA LEU A 241 -3.08 -9.60 -42.31
C LEU A 241 -3.37 -11.10 -42.43
N GLY A 242 -4.49 -11.47 -43.05
CA GLY A 242 -4.83 -12.88 -43.25
C GLY A 242 -3.78 -13.61 -44.10
N PRO A 243 -3.48 -14.88 -43.81
CA PRO A 243 -2.53 -15.66 -44.59
C PRO A 243 -3.04 -15.84 -46.03
N LYS A 244 -2.16 -15.59 -47.01
CA LYS A 244 -2.46 -15.81 -48.43
C LYS A 244 -1.94 -17.19 -48.83
N GLY A 245 -2.86 -18.15 -49.00
CA GLY A 245 -2.52 -19.52 -49.34
C GLY A 245 -1.93 -20.29 -48.15
N LYS A 246 -0.91 -21.12 -48.41
CA LYS A 246 -0.31 -22.03 -47.41
C LYS A 246 0.76 -21.39 -46.50
N SER A 247 1.19 -20.16 -46.80
CA SER A 247 2.27 -19.50 -46.07
C SER A 247 1.74 -18.70 -44.87
N PRO A 248 2.39 -18.76 -43.69
CA PRO A 248 1.99 -17.96 -42.53
C PRO A 248 2.23 -16.47 -42.81
N ALA A 249 1.26 -15.62 -42.45
CA ALA A 249 1.43 -14.18 -42.48
C ALA A 249 2.16 -13.69 -41.22
N VAL A 250 3.09 -12.76 -41.37
CA VAL A 250 3.72 -12.05 -40.24
C VAL A 250 2.93 -10.78 -39.98
N ALA A 251 2.41 -10.61 -38.77
CA ALA A 251 1.73 -9.38 -38.36
C ALA A 251 2.76 -8.31 -37.99
N ASN A 252 2.43 -7.05 -38.25
CA ASN A 252 3.26 -5.91 -37.88
C ASN A 252 3.07 -5.61 -36.38
N VAL A 253 4.16 -5.80 -35.62
CA VAL A 253 4.23 -5.57 -34.17
C VAL A 253 4.99 -4.28 -33.80
N PHE A 254 5.47 -3.48 -34.75
CA PHE A 254 6.23 -2.25 -34.45
C PHE A 254 5.40 -1.17 -33.72
N GLY A 255 4.08 -1.18 -33.92
CA GLY A 255 3.15 -0.33 -33.18
C GLY A 255 2.62 -0.97 -31.90
N ALA A 256 3.07 -2.17 -31.52
CA ALA A 256 2.50 -2.91 -30.41
C ALA A 256 3.01 -2.37 -29.06
N LYS A 257 2.10 -1.87 -28.22
CA LYS A 257 2.39 -1.42 -26.85
C LYS A 257 1.86 -2.44 -25.85
N CYS A 258 2.73 -2.95 -25.00
CA CYS A 258 2.37 -3.88 -23.92
C CYS A 258 2.31 -3.15 -22.58
N GLU A 259 1.13 -3.11 -21.97
CA GLU A 259 0.90 -2.53 -20.64
C GLU A 259 0.67 -3.63 -19.60
N VAL A 260 0.98 -3.35 -18.33
CA VAL A 260 0.90 -4.34 -17.23
C VAL A 260 0.01 -3.79 -16.13
N ASP A 261 -1.19 -4.37 -16.03
CA ASP A 261 -2.23 -4.01 -15.09
C ASP A 261 -2.27 -4.97 -13.90
N LEU A 262 -2.52 -4.43 -12.71
CA LEU A 262 -2.72 -5.23 -11.51
C LEU A 262 -4.18 -5.66 -11.41
N ARG A 263 -4.44 -6.97 -11.52
CA ARG A 263 -5.74 -7.57 -11.19
C ARG A 263 -5.90 -7.71 -9.68
N ILE A 264 -5.96 -6.58 -9.00
CA ILE A 264 -6.34 -6.52 -7.58
C ILE A 264 -7.83 -6.84 -7.48
N LYS A 265 -8.17 -8.00 -6.93
CA LYS A 265 -9.49 -8.21 -6.35
C LYS A 265 -9.57 -7.33 -5.10
N ILE A 266 -10.00 -6.08 -5.28
CA ILE A 266 -10.33 -5.20 -4.16
C ILE A 266 -11.36 -5.96 -3.33
N TRP A 267 -11.04 -6.21 -2.06
CA TRP A 267 -12.00 -6.80 -1.14
C TRP A 267 -13.20 -5.86 -1.07
N ARG A 268 -14.34 -6.30 -1.61
CA ARG A 268 -15.63 -5.68 -1.30
C ARG A 268 -15.91 -6.00 0.16
N TRP A 269 -15.53 -5.07 1.04
CA TRP A 269 -16.07 -5.00 2.38
C TRP A 269 -17.53 -4.58 2.26
N THR A 270 -18.40 -5.56 2.06
CA THR A 270 -19.83 -5.41 2.34
C THR A 270 -19.98 -5.37 3.86
N PHE A 271 -20.38 -4.21 4.37
CA PHE A 271 -20.85 -4.03 5.74
C PHE A 271 -22.27 -4.58 5.87
#